data_AF-E6KS61-F1
#
_entry.id   AF-E6KS61-F1
#
_cell.length_a   1.000
_cell.length_b   1.000
_cell.length_c   1.000
_cell.angle_alpha   90.00
_cell.angle_beta   90.00
_cell.angle_gamma   90.00
#
_symmetry.space_group_name_H-M   'P 1'
#
loop_
_entity.id
_entity.type
_entity.pdbx_description
1 polymer ?
#
loop_
_entity_poly.entity_id
_entity_poly.type
_entity_poly.pdbx_seq_one_letter_code
_entity_poly.pdbx_strand_id
1 'polypeptide(L)'
;MCADASRLVGPNPSGPLRACSLAVRAALHPILAGGTRARRLVVGLSGGADSLALALVTVDAASRAGVPVVTVTVDHGLRPGSRAEAESVAELARSLGADAIVETVTVPR
;
A
#
# COMPACT_ATOMS: atom_id res chain seq x y z
N MET A 1 -16.72 1.17 -7.05
CA MET A 1 -15.86 0.09 -7.60
C MET A 1 -15.10 -0.51 -6.44
N CYS A 2 -15.17 -1.83 -6.22
CA CYS A 2 -14.32 -2.47 -5.21
C CYS A 2 -12.88 -2.40 -5.73
N ALA A 3 -11.97 -1.79 -4.96
CA ALA A 3 -10.53 -1.86 -5.19
C ALA A 3 -10.09 -3.32 -5.44
N ASP A 4 -9.23 -3.59 -6.43
CA ASP A 4 -8.82 -4.96 -6.77
C ASP A 4 -8.22 -5.70 -5.55
N ALA A 5 -7.63 -4.97 -4.60
CA ALA A 5 -7.14 -5.53 -3.35
C ALA A 5 -8.19 -6.37 -2.60
N SER A 6 -9.42 -5.87 -2.44
CA SER A 6 -10.46 -6.63 -1.73
C SER A 6 -10.93 -7.87 -2.48
N ARG A 7 -10.84 -7.86 -3.81
CA ARG A 7 -11.09 -9.05 -4.64
C ARG A 7 -9.98 -10.08 -4.48
N LEU A 8 -8.72 -9.63 -4.51
CA LEU A 8 -7.53 -10.50 -4.37
C LEU A 8 -7.40 -11.12 -2.97
N VAL A 9 -7.68 -10.33 -1.92
CA VAL A 9 -7.66 -10.81 -0.53
C VAL A 9 -8.88 -11.70 -0.24
N GLY A 10 -10.04 -11.33 -0.80
CA GLY A 10 -11.30 -12.02 -0.57
C GLY A 10 -11.81 -11.87 0.87
N PRO A 11 -12.98 -12.46 1.19
CA PRO A 11 -13.57 -12.38 2.52
C PRO A 11 -12.88 -13.31 3.54
N ASN A 12 -12.29 -14.41 3.08
CA ASN A 12 -11.67 -15.44 3.92
C ASN A 12 -10.31 -15.87 3.32
N PRO A 13 -9.27 -15.03 3.37
CA PRO A 13 -7.94 -15.42 2.93
C PRO A 13 -7.42 -16.60 3.75
N SER A 14 -6.56 -17.42 3.14
CA SER A 14 -5.92 -18.58 3.78
C SER A 14 -4.39 -18.48 3.71
N GLY A 15 -3.69 -19.37 4.42
CA GLY A 15 -2.23 -19.48 4.37
C GLY A 15 -1.48 -18.19 4.73
N PRO A 16 -0.35 -17.88 4.04
CA PRO A 16 0.45 -16.68 4.31
C PRO A 16 -0.33 -15.36 4.17
N LEU A 17 -1.26 -15.30 3.22
CA LEU A 17 -2.09 -14.10 3.01
C LEU A 17 -2.99 -13.83 4.21
N ARG A 18 -3.55 -14.88 4.82
CA ARG A 18 -4.33 -14.74 6.07
C ARG A 18 -3.47 -14.20 7.20
N ALA A 19 -2.26 -14.74 7.39
CA ALA A 19 -1.36 -14.30 8.44
C ALA A 19 -0.99 -12.81 8.28
N CYS A 20 -0.63 -12.41 7.05
CA CYS A 20 -0.33 -11.01 6.72
C CYS A 20 -1.54 -10.10 6.93
N SER A 21 -2.71 -10.48 6.42
CA SER A 21 -3.95 -9.69 6.56
C SER A 21 -4.33 -9.48 8.03
N LEU A 22 -4.25 -10.53 8.87
CA LEU A 22 -4.54 -10.42 10.30
C LEU A 22 -3.54 -9.52 11.03
N ALA A 23 -2.23 -9.70 10.76
CA ALA A 23 -1.20 -8.89 11.39
C ALA A 23 -1.37 -7.39 11.05
N VAL A 24 -1.63 -7.07 9.78
CA VAL A 24 -1.84 -5.68 9.35
C VAL A 24 -3.14 -5.11 9.90
N ARG A 25 -4.24 -5.87 9.89
CA ARG A 25 -5.50 -5.43 10.49
C ARG A 25 -5.35 -5.13 11.99
N ALA A 26 -4.62 -5.97 12.72
CA ALA A 26 -4.34 -5.74 14.14
C ALA A 26 -3.53 -4.45 14.34
N ALA A 27 -2.50 -4.20 13.52
CA ALA A 27 -1.68 -3.00 13.60
C ALA A 27 -2.46 -1.72 13.21
N LEU A 28 -3.35 -1.81 12.22
CA LEU A 28 -4.15 -0.68 11.76
C LEU A 28 -5.38 -0.42 12.64
N HIS A 29 -5.84 -1.39 13.44
CA HIS A 29 -7.07 -1.27 14.22
C HIS A 29 -7.13 0.00 15.08
N PRO A 30 -6.10 0.39 15.86
CA PRO A 30 -6.15 1.63 16.64
C PRO A 30 -6.28 2.89 15.78
N ILE A 31 -5.69 2.86 14.58
CA ILE A 31 -5.69 3.98 13.63
C ILE A 31 -7.05 4.10 12.94
N LEU A 32 -7.68 2.97 12.60
CA LEU A 32 -8.96 2.91 11.91
C LEU A 32 -10.16 3.07 12.86
N ALA A 33 -10.04 2.61 14.11
CA ALA A 33 -11.13 2.63 15.09
C ALA A 33 -11.37 4.00 15.75
N GLY A 34 -10.39 4.91 15.70
CA GLY A 34 -10.60 6.26 16.23
C GLY A 34 -11.60 7.02 15.35
N GLY A 35 -12.82 7.26 15.82
CA GLY A 35 -13.74 8.16 15.14
C GLY A 35 -13.25 9.60 15.30
N THR A 36 -12.67 10.20 14.26
CA THR A 36 -12.65 11.67 13.99
C THR A 36 -11.68 12.02 12.83
N ARG A 37 -12.18 12.86 11.92
CA ARG A 37 -11.58 13.48 10.71
C ARG A 37 -11.20 12.55 9.56
N ALA A 38 -11.25 13.12 8.35
CA ALA A 38 -10.86 12.51 7.09
C ALA A 38 -9.41 11.99 7.17
N ARG A 39 -9.26 10.71 7.52
CA ARG A 39 -7.97 10.04 7.63
C ARG A 39 -7.59 9.51 6.27
N ARG A 40 -6.29 9.61 5.95
CA ARG A 40 -5.65 8.86 4.88
C ARG A 40 -4.51 8.08 5.50
N LEU A 41 -4.28 6.87 5.03
CA LEU A 41 -3.08 6.11 5.38
C LEU A 41 -2.02 6.40 4.32
N VAL A 42 -0.77 6.62 4.76
CA VAL A 42 0.37 6.76 3.87
C VAL A 42 1.26 5.53 4.05
N VAL A 43 1.61 4.88 2.94
CA VAL A 43 2.44 3.66 2.92
C VAL A 43 3.67 3.89 2.06
N GLY A 44 4.85 3.75 2.64
CA GLY A 44 6.09 3.69 1.86
C GLY A 44 6.14 2.38 1.07
N LEU A 45 6.30 2.47 -0.25
CA LEU A 45 6.25 1.33 -1.16
C LEU A 45 7.52 1.26 -2.01
N SER A 46 8.40 0.29 -1.72
CA SER A 46 9.68 0.13 -2.43
C SER A 46 9.58 -0.70 -3.71
N GLY A 47 8.52 -1.49 -3.87
CA GLY A 47 8.35 -2.43 -4.99
C GLY A 47 8.82 -3.85 -4.71
N GLY A 48 9.44 -4.10 -3.54
CA GLY A 48 9.76 -5.45 -3.10
C GLY A 48 8.52 -6.25 -2.69
N ALA A 49 8.61 -7.58 -2.74
CA ALA A 49 7.50 -8.49 -2.46
C ALA A 49 6.82 -8.21 -1.10
N ASP A 50 7.60 -8.00 -0.04
CA ASP A 50 7.06 -7.72 1.30
C ASP A 50 6.30 -6.40 1.34
N SER A 51 6.83 -5.35 0.70
CA SER A 51 6.18 -4.02 0.65
C SER A 51 4.89 -4.05 -0.16
N LEU A 52 4.86 -4.85 -1.24
CA LEU A 52 3.67 -5.05 -2.06
C LEU A 52 2.61 -5.87 -1.31
N ALA A 53 3.01 -6.92 -0.58
CA ALA A 53 2.10 -7.68 0.26
C ALA A 53 1.49 -6.80 1.36
N LEU A 54 2.31 -5.97 2.02
CA LEU A 54 1.85 -4.99 3.00
C LEU A 54 0.87 -3.97 2.38
N ALA A 55 1.19 -3.41 1.21
CA ALA A 55 0.31 -2.48 0.51
C ALA A 55 -1.03 -3.13 0.15
N LEU A 56 -1.01 -4.34 -0.42
CA LEU A 56 -2.21 -5.11 -0.76
C LEU A 56 -3.16 -5.25 0.42
N VAL A 57 -2.67 -5.77 1.55
CA VAL A 57 -3.54 -6.00 2.72
C VAL A 57 -3.90 -4.70 3.46
N THR A 58 -3.07 -3.66 3.36
CA THR A 58 -3.40 -2.32 3.89
C THR A 58 -4.54 -1.69 3.09
N VAL A 59 -4.48 -1.75 1.76
CA VAL A 59 -5.54 -1.22 0.88
C VAL A 59 -6.84 -1.99 1.09
N ASP A 60 -6.80 -3.32 1.22
CA ASP A 60 -8.00 -4.10 1.55
C ASP A 60 -8.60 -3.69 2.91
N ALA A 61 -7.80 -3.62 3.97
CA ALA A 61 -8.28 -3.28 5.31
C ALA A 61 -8.85 -1.85 5.38
N ALA A 62 -8.15 -0.89 4.77
CA ALA A 62 -8.54 0.52 4.76
C ALA A 62 -9.78 0.76 3.89
N SER A 63 -9.86 0.10 2.73
CA SER A 63 -11.05 0.18 1.84
C SER A 63 -12.32 -0.28 2.57
N ARG A 64 -12.24 -1.36 3.35
CA ARG A 64 -13.36 -1.85 4.15
C ARG A 64 -13.75 -0.91 5.29
N ALA A 65 -12.82 -0.09 5.75
CA ALA A 65 -13.04 0.95 6.75
C ALA A 65 -13.42 2.32 6.13
N GLY A 66 -13.49 2.42 4.80
CA GLY A 66 -13.77 3.70 4.11
C GLY A 66 -12.63 4.72 4.22
N VAL A 67 -11.40 4.26 4.45
CA VAL A 67 -10.21 5.11 4.60
C VAL A 67 -9.33 5.02 3.35
N PRO A 68 -9.06 6.13 2.65
CA PRO A 68 -8.16 6.13 1.49
C PRO A 68 -6.71 5.81 1.87
N VAL A 69 -5.99 5.19 0.94
CA VAL A 69 -4.56 4.88 1.04
C VAL A 69 -3.79 5.63 -0.03
N VAL A 70 -2.68 6.25 0.36
CA VAL A 70 -1.70 6.86 -0.54
C VAL A 70 -0.40 6.07 -0.41
N THR A 71 0.10 5.51 -1.50
CA THR A 71 1.44 4.92 -1.53
C THR A 71 2.46 5.94 -1.99
N VAL A 72 3.63 5.94 -1.35
CA VAL A 72 4.76 6.78 -1.73
C VAL A 72 5.93 5.88 -2.11
N THR A 73 6.37 5.99 -3.36
CA THR A 73 7.57 5.32 -3.86
C THR A 73 8.67 6.36 -4.03
N VAL A 74 9.78 6.18 -3.32
CA VAL A 74 10.93 7.08 -3.37
C VAL A 74 11.93 6.56 -4.39
N ASP A 75 12.11 7.30 -5.47
CA ASP A 75 13.17 7.08 -6.44
C ASP A 75 14.44 7.80 -5.97
N HIS A 76 15.48 7.03 -5.66
CA HIS A 76 16.73 7.56 -5.10
C HIS A 76 17.75 7.96 -6.19
N GLY A 77 17.42 7.74 -7.47
CA GLY A 77 18.30 8.07 -8.60
C GLY A 77 19.63 7.30 -8.64
N LEU A 78 19.78 6.22 -7.85
CA LEU A 78 21.05 5.51 -7.68
C LEU A 78 21.49 4.72 -8.92
N ARG A 79 20.55 4.37 -9.81
CA ARG A 79 20.81 3.59 -11.04
C ARG A 79 19.96 4.10 -12.21
N PRO A 80 20.44 3.97 -13.46
CA PRO A 80 19.60 4.16 -14.63
C PRO A 80 18.35 3.27 -14.56
N GLY A 81 17.19 3.84 -14.92
CA GLY A 81 15.91 3.12 -14.92
C GLY A 81 15.18 3.06 -13.57
N SER A 82 15.75 3.57 -12.47
CA SER A 82 15.10 3.56 -11.15
C SER A 82 13.74 4.27 -11.15
N ARG A 83 13.62 5.37 -11.91
CA ARG A 83 12.34 6.08 -12.07
C ARG A 83 11.26 5.24 -12.75
N ALA A 84 11.61 4.54 -13.83
CA ALA A 84 10.65 3.70 -14.56
C ALA A 84 10.17 2.52 -13.70
N GLU A 85 11.06 1.97 -12.87
CA GLU A 85 10.70 0.96 -11.87
C GLU A 85 9.76 1.53 -10.81
N ALA A 86 10.06 2.72 -10.27
CA ALA A 86 9.20 3.41 -9.31
C ALA A 86 7.80 3.72 -9.88
N GLU A 87 7.73 4.15 -11.14
CA GLU A 87 6.47 4.38 -11.86
C GLU A 87 5.67 3.08 -12.05
N SER A 88 6.36 1.96 -12.34
CA SER A 88 5.72 0.64 -12.46
C SER A 88 5.13 0.17 -11.12
N VAL A 89 5.84 0.42 -10.02
CA VAL A 89 5.37 0.13 -8.66
C VAL A 89 4.15 0.99 -8.30
N ALA A 90 4.17 2.27 -8.64
CA ALA A 90 3.04 3.16 -8.44
C ALA A 90 1.81 2.73 -9.25
N GLU A 91 1.99 2.25 -10.48
CA GLU A 91 0.89 1.73 -11.29
C GLU A 91 0.27 0.46 -10.68
N LEU A 92 1.10 -0.44 -10.15
CA LEU A 92 0.62 -1.59 -9.41
C LEU A 92 -0.14 -1.17 -8.14
N ALA A 93 0.31 -0.14 -7.42
CA ALA A 93 -0.44 0.37 -6.26
C ALA A 93 -1.80 0.97 -6.65
N ARG A 94 -1.87 1.67 -7.79
CA ARG A 94 -3.13 2.21 -8.32
C ARG A 94 -4.10 1.11 -8.70
N SER A 95 -3.64 0.05 -9.35
CA SER A 95 -4.51 -1.08 -9.71
C SER A 95 -5.09 -1.74 -8.47
N LEU A 96 -4.33 -1.82 -7.37
CA LEU A 96 -4.82 -2.30 -6.08
C LEU A 96 -5.87 -1.39 -5.43
N GLY A 97 -6.00 -0.13 -5.85
CA GLY A 97 -6.98 0.85 -5.38
C GLY A 97 -6.42 1.93 -4.45
N ALA A 98 -5.09 2.12 -4.42
CA ALA A 98 -4.47 3.25 -3.73
C ALA A 98 -4.27 4.45 -4.66
N ASP A 99 -4.21 5.66 -4.09
CA ASP A 99 -3.55 6.77 -4.75
C ASP A 99 -2.02 6.52 -4.71
N ALA A 100 -1.27 6.89 -5.75
CA ALA A 100 0.17 6.62 -5.78
C ALA A 100 0.99 7.83 -6.22
N ILE A 101 2.01 8.14 -5.43
CA ILE A 101 2.97 9.22 -5.63
C ILE A 101 4.36 8.62 -5.82
N VAL A 102 5.08 9.10 -6.82
CA VAL A 102 6.50 8.82 -7.03
C VAL A 102 7.26 10.11 -6.79
N GLU A 103 8.19 10.10 -5.83
CA GLU A 103 9.06 11.23 -5.54
C GLU A 103 10.51 10.87 -5.80
N THR A 104 11.18 11.66 -6.65
CA THR A 104 12.61 11.52 -6.88
C THR A 104 13.37 12.40 -5.88
N VAL A 105 14.30 11.80 -5.14
CA VAL A 105 15.14 12.51 -4.17
C VAL A 105 16.62 12.36 -4.49
N THR A 106 17.40 13.38 -4.14
CA THR A 106 18.87 13.30 -4.19
C THR A 106 19.38 12.87 -2.83
N VAL A 107 20.07 11.73 -2.77
CA VAL A 107 20.71 11.23 -1.56
C VAL A 107 22.19 11.61 -1.60
N PRO A 108 22.71 12.39 -0.63
CA PRO A 108 24.14 12.68 -0.53
C PRO A 108 24.93 11.37 -0.37
N ARG A 109 26.11 11.31 -0.97
CA ARG A 109 27.08 10.23 -0.73
C ARG A 109 27.85 10.47 0.55
#